data_AF-A0AA38XYL5-F1
#
_entry.id   AF-A0AA38XYL5-F1
#
_cell.length_a   1.000
_cell.length_b   1.000
_cell.length_c   1.000
_cell.angle_alpha   90.00
_cell.angle_beta   90.00
_cell.angle_gamma   90.00
#
_symmetry.space_group_name_H-M   'P 1'
#
loop_
_entity.id
_entity.type
_entity.pdbx_description
1 polymer ?
#
loop_
_entity_poly.entity_id
_entity_poly.type
_entity_poly.pdbx_seq_one_letter_code
_entity_poly.pdbx_strand_id
1 'polypeptide(L)'
;MPLTDLLAAVQTQLCTATDRDSVLQAAAGLLACRQANAEQIYLNLCQREALGSTAIGYGIAIPHGRAPTLDRPRGALLRLQTPVDFGGDEPVDLVFAMAVPAHYTHQHLMLLSELAELFSAPCIRQALREAGPGPDPTGERRMNTSITARELFEQQRERLGLRWAAGKSGEKRELEAGNTVSRRPSLAGYLNAIYPNKVQILGTEELSWLDALEPRQRWETIEKIMQSHPLALVLTRNQPCPEDLRAAADESGTPLWLSPKRGHELLNHLSYHLARTLAPRVILHGVFMEIYSIGVLITGEAGSGKSELALELLSRGHRLVADDAPEFTQIAPDVLDGTCPELLQDLLEVRGLGVLNVREMFGDTAVKKNKYLRLIVHLTKPMTEPTPHGYERLTGDSGTRHVLDLDVPLITLPVMPGRNLAVLTEAATRLHILRTKGIDPAAMFIARHSNLLERRTP
;
A
#
# COMPACT_ATOMS: atom_id res chain seq x y z
N MET A 1 21.01 1.85 25.26
CA MET A 1 19.85 1.34 24.50
C MET A 1 20.26 0.03 23.84
N PRO A 2 19.50 -1.07 23.98
CA PRO A 2 19.82 -2.35 23.32
C PRO A 2 19.63 -2.23 21.79
N LEU A 3 20.35 -3.06 21.03
CA LEU A 3 20.26 -3.05 19.56
C LEU A 3 18.84 -3.31 19.06
N THR A 4 18.05 -4.14 19.75
CA THR A 4 16.65 -4.41 19.40
C THR A 4 15.79 -3.15 19.35
N ASP A 5 15.99 -2.23 20.30
CA ASP A 5 15.25 -0.96 20.35
C ASP A 5 15.73 0.01 19.27
N LEU A 6 17.01 -0.06 18.90
CA LEU A 6 17.56 0.70 17.76
C LEU A 6 16.90 0.21 16.47
N LEU A 7 16.95 -1.10 16.22
CA LEU A 7 16.42 -1.75 15.03
C LEU A 7 14.91 -1.53 14.87
N ALA A 8 14.15 -1.54 15.98
CA ALA A 8 12.72 -1.25 15.96
C ALA A 8 12.39 0.19 15.49
N ALA A 9 13.33 1.12 15.60
CA ALA A 9 13.16 2.52 15.21
C ALA A 9 13.99 2.93 13.98
N VAL A 10 14.60 1.96 13.28
CA VAL A 10 15.39 2.21 12.07
C VAL A 10 14.49 2.64 10.93
N GLN A 11 14.83 3.76 10.29
CA GLN A 11 14.20 4.14 9.03
C GLN A 11 14.86 3.39 7.88
N THR A 12 14.06 2.92 6.92
CA THR A 12 14.57 2.17 5.76
C THR A 12 14.27 2.90 4.46
N GLN A 13 15.19 2.85 3.49
CA GLN A 13 14.99 3.47 2.19
C GLN A 13 15.68 2.69 1.06
N LEU A 14 15.01 2.56 -0.09
CA LEU A 14 15.67 2.20 -1.35
C LEU A 14 16.30 3.46 -1.96
N CYS A 15 17.63 3.47 -2.07
CA CYS A 15 18.40 4.63 -2.48
C CYS A 15 18.86 4.51 -3.94
N THR A 16 18.61 5.55 -4.74
CA THR A 16 19.04 5.65 -6.14
C THR A 16 20.40 6.34 -6.30
N ALA A 17 21.03 6.74 -5.19
CA ALA A 17 22.34 7.39 -5.21
C ALA A 17 23.39 6.46 -5.81
N THR A 18 24.29 7.04 -6.61
CA THR A 18 25.31 6.31 -7.37
C THR A 18 26.73 6.58 -6.88
N ASP A 19 26.90 7.46 -5.89
CA ASP A 19 28.18 7.83 -5.31
C ASP A 19 28.09 7.95 -3.79
N ARG A 20 29.25 7.83 -3.12
CA ARG A 20 29.34 7.77 -1.66
C ARG A 20 28.79 9.02 -0.98
N ASP A 21 29.03 10.20 -1.55
CA ASP A 21 28.64 11.48 -0.99
C ASP A 21 27.10 11.59 -0.92
N SER A 22 26.46 11.29 -2.05
CA SER A 22 25.00 11.23 -2.19
C SER A 22 24.37 10.19 -1.26
N VAL A 23 25.03 9.05 -1.04
CA VAL A 23 24.56 8.02 -0.09
C VAL A 23 24.62 8.53 1.37
N LEU A 24 25.73 9.17 1.76
CA LEU A 24 25.86 9.75 3.10
C LEU A 24 24.86 10.88 3.33
N GLN A 25 24.56 11.68 2.30
CA GLN A 25 23.55 12.73 2.36
C GLN A 25 22.14 12.17 2.53
N ALA A 26 21.79 11.10 1.78
CA ALA A 26 20.51 10.40 1.94
C ALA A 26 20.37 9.80 3.35
N ALA A 27 21.43 9.16 3.86
CA ALA A 27 21.47 8.61 5.20
C ALA A 27 21.27 9.67 6.28
N ALA A 28 21.91 10.84 6.14
CA ALA A 28 21.76 11.95 7.06
C ALA A 28 20.33 12.51 7.07
N GLY A 29 19.64 12.51 5.92
CA GLY A 29 18.22 12.87 5.81
C GLY A 29 17.32 11.98 6.67
N LEU A 30 17.54 10.66 6.66
CA LEU A 30 16.80 9.70 7.48
C LEU A 30 17.13 9.82 8.98
N LEU A 31 18.39 10.11 9.30
CA LEU A 31 18.84 10.28 10.68
C LEU A 31 18.40 11.62 11.29
N ALA A 32 17.93 12.59 10.50
CA ALA A 32 17.51 13.90 10.96
C ALA A 32 16.20 13.87 11.77
N CYS A 33 16.12 14.69 12.82
CA CYS A 33 14.92 14.89 13.64
C CYS A 33 14.89 16.32 14.17
N ARG A 34 13.87 16.61 15.00
CA ARG A 34 13.74 17.89 15.72
C ARG A 34 14.98 18.28 16.53
N GLN A 35 15.78 17.30 16.98
CA GLN A 35 16.96 17.52 17.81
C GLN A 35 18.25 17.70 16.99
N ALA A 36 18.33 17.13 15.79
CA ALA A 36 19.54 17.13 14.97
C ALA A 36 19.18 17.27 13.49
N ASN A 37 19.72 18.30 12.85
CA ASN A 37 19.47 18.56 11.43
C ASN A 37 20.33 17.65 10.53
N ALA A 38 19.87 17.45 9.29
CA ALA A 38 20.52 16.57 8.33
C ALA A 38 21.94 17.05 7.95
N GLU A 39 22.14 18.36 7.82
CA GLU A 39 23.43 18.94 7.40
C GLU A 39 24.55 18.62 8.39
N GLN A 40 24.31 18.79 9.69
CA GLN A 40 25.30 18.49 10.72
C GLN A 40 25.58 16.99 10.80
N ILE A 41 24.55 16.14 10.69
CA ILE A 41 24.71 14.69 10.69
C ILE A 41 25.55 14.26 9.48
N TYR A 42 25.25 14.80 8.30
CA TYR A 42 25.98 14.55 7.07
C TYR A 42 27.47 14.87 7.23
N LEU A 43 27.80 16.07 7.71
CA LEU A 43 29.20 16.46 7.97
C LEU A 43 29.90 15.49 8.93
N ASN A 44 29.21 15.04 9.98
CA ASN A 44 29.79 14.11 10.95
C ASN A 44 30.01 12.71 10.36
N LEU A 45 29.13 12.24 9.47
CA LEU A 45 29.32 10.99 8.73
C LEU A 45 30.48 11.08 7.74
N CYS A 46 30.57 12.18 6.97
CA CYS A 46 31.69 12.40 6.05
C CYS A 46 33.02 12.49 6.79
N GLN A 47 33.05 13.19 7.93
CA GLN A 47 34.24 13.27 8.76
C GLN A 47 34.66 11.89 9.28
N ARG A 48 33.71 11.02 9.65
CA ARG A 48 34.01 9.64 10.04
C ARG A 48 34.58 8.84 8.87
N GLU A 49 33.94 8.89 7.72
CA GLU A 49 34.34 8.13 6.53
C GLU A 49 35.75 8.53 6.06
N ALA A 50 36.10 9.82 6.19
CA ALA A 50 37.43 10.33 5.87
C ALA A 50 38.55 9.80 6.79
N LEU A 51 38.23 9.34 8.00
CA LEU A 51 39.22 8.71 8.90
C LEU A 51 39.56 7.27 8.49
N GLY A 52 38.75 6.67 7.61
CA GLY A 52 38.91 5.30 7.12
C GLY A 52 37.56 4.71 6.74
N SER A 53 37.57 3.86 5.70
CA SER A 53 36.35 3.26 5.14
C SER A 53 35.48 2.63 6.23
N THR A 54 34.17 2.85 6.13
CA THR A 54 33.18 2.19 6.98
C THR A 54 32.61 0.92 6.35
N ALA A 55 33.13 0.50 5.20
CA ALA A 55 32.84 -0.81 4.62
C ALA A 55 33.42 -1.91 5.52
N ILE A 56 32.59 -2.91 5.83
CA ILE A 56 32.96 -4.04 6.70
C ILE A 56 33.03 -5.36 5.92
N GLY A 57 32.92 -5.30 4.59
CA GLY A 57 32.78 -6.45 3.71
C GLY A 57 31.33 -6.94 3.59
N TYR A 58 31.16 -8.00 2.82
CA TYR A 58 29.90 -8.55 2.34
C TYR A 58 29.00 -7.54 1.62
N GLY A 59 29.55 -6.51 0.99
CA GLY A 59 28.82 -5.41 0.36
C GLY A 59 28.11 -4.47 1.34
N ILE A 60 28.60 -4.37 2.60
CA ILE A 60 27.96 -3.58 3.66
C ILE A 60 28.88 -2.45 4.16
N ALA A 61 28.31 -1.26 4.37
CA ALA A 61 28.94 -0.17 5.11
C ALA A 61 28.14 0.25 6.35
N ILE A 62 28.84 0.68 7.40
CA ILE A 62 28.23 1.19 8.65
C ILE A 62 28.74 2.61 8.96
N PRO A 63 28.35 3.64 8.17
CA PRO A 63 28.76 5.01 8.43
C PRO A 63 28.14 5.53 9.72
N HIS A 64 28.95 5.99 10.67
CA HIS A 64 28.48 6.38 12.00
C HIS A 64 29.11 7.68 12.49
N GLY A 65 28.30 8.57 13.06
CA GLY A 65 28.74 9.88 13.52
C GLY A 65 28.25 10.20 14.93
N ARG A 66 29.00 11.01 15.66
CA ARG A 66 28.51 11.61 16.91
C ARG A 66 27.61 12.78 16.59
N ALA A 67 26.46 12.90 17.23
CA ALA A 67 25.54 14.02 17.14
C ALA A 67 25.23 14.52 18.57
N PRO A 68 25.91 15.57 19.05
CA PRO A 68 25.82 16.02 20.44
C PRO A 68 24.41 16.41 20.90
N THR A 69 23.55 16.82 19.96
CA THR A 69 22.19 17.27 20.23
C THR A 69 21.17 16.14 20.36
N LEU A 70 21.54 14.89 20.07
CA LEU A 70 20.67 13.74 20.24
C LEU A 70 20.67 13.25 21.69
N ASP A 71 19.49 12.87 22.19
CA ASP A 71 19.35 12.22 23.50
C ASP A 71 19.47 10.69 23.42
N ARG A 72 19.19 10.11 22.24
CA ARG A 72 19.24 8.67 21.98
C ARG A 72 19.84 8.35 20.61
N PRO A 73 20.43 7.15 20.42
CA PRO A 73 20.94 6.72 19.13
C PRO A 73 19.84 6.65 18.08
N ARG A 74 20.21 6.90 16.82
CA ARG A 74 19.33 6.71 15.66
C ARG A 74 20.06 5.91 14.59
N GLY A 75 19.31 5.06 13.90
CA GLY A 75 19.81 4.22 12.82
C GLY A 75 18.97 4.41 11.55
N ALA A 76 19.62 4.24 10.40
CA ALA A 76 18.99 4.24 9.09
C ALA A 76 19.59 3.10 8.26
N LEU A 77 18.74 2.32 7.59
CA LEU A 77 19.16 1.25 6.68
C LEU A 77 18.81 1.64 5.23
N LEU A 78 19.81 1.72 4.38
CA LEU A 78 19.64 2.02 2.97
C LEU A 78 20.03 0.81 2.15
N ARG A 79 19.16 0.40 1.22
CA ARG A 79 19.52 -0.54 0.14
C ARG A 79 19.79 0.28 -1.11
N LEU A 80 20.97 0.12 -1.72
CA LEU A 80 21.34 0.87 -2.91
C LEU A 80 20.86 0.11 -4.15
N GLN A 81 20.26 0.82 -5.11
CA GLN A 81 19.87 0.22 -6.39
C GLN A 81 21.09 -0.15 -7.23
N THR A 82 22.13 0.67 -7.14
CA THR A 82 23.43 0.45 -7.78
C THR A 82 24.47 0.36 -6.68
N PRO A 83 25.29 -0.71 -6.62
CA PRO A 83 26.37 -0.80 -5.64
C PRO A 83 27.36 0.37 -5.78
N VAL A 84 27.78 0.95 -4.66
CA VAL A 84 28.64 2.15 -4.59
C VAL A 84 29.97 1.81 -3.94
N ASP A 85 31.05 2.39 -4.45
CA ASP A 85 32.37 2.24 -3.85
C ASP A 85 32.49 3.06 -2.54
N PHE A 86 32.74 2.34 -1.44
CA PHE A 86 33.02 2.92 -0.12
C PHE A 86 34.50 2.80 0.28
N GLY A 87 35.39 2.40 -0.63
CA GLY A 87 36.82 2.23 -0.40
C GLY A 87 37.18 0.94 0.35
N GLY A 88 36.35 -0.10 0.24
CA GLY A 88 36.61 -1.46 0.74
C GLY A 88 36.90 -2.45 -0.40
N ASP A 89 37.03 -3.73 -0.08
CA ASP A 89 37.39 -4.79 -1.05
C ASP A 89 36.31 -5.05 -2.12
N GLU A 90 35.04 -4.74 -1.82
CA GLU A 90 33.90 -4.93 -2.71
C GLU A 90 32.92 -3.74 -2.63
N PRO A 91 32.18 -3.45 -3.71
CA PRO A 91 31.22 -2.36 -3.72
C PRO A 91 30.05 -2.65 -2.78
N VAL A 92 29.53 -1.58 -2.15
CA VAL A 92 28.52 -1.64 -1.11
C VAL A 92 27.13 -1.48 -1.71
N ASP A 93 26.21 -2.39 -1.38
CA ASP A 93 24.80 -2.34 -1.77
C ASP A 93 23.85 -2.19 -0.56
N LEU A 94 24.38 -2.32 0.66
CA LEU A 94 23.66 -2.15 1.92
C LEU A 94 24.41 -1.19 2.85
N VAL A 95 23.72 -0.18 3.37
CA VAL A 95 24.31 0.82 4.27
C VAL A 95 23.49 0.93 5.55
N PHE A 96 24.11 0.71 6.70
CA PHE A 96 23.50 0.95 8.00
C PHE A 96 24.13 2.18 8.65
N ALA A 97 23.52 3.35 8.45
CA ALA A 97 24.02 4.59 9.00
C ALA A 97 23.56 4.81 10.44
N MET A 98 24.41 5.41 11.28
CA MET A 98 24.07 5.72 12.68
C MET A 98 24.47 7.13 13.11
N ALA A 99 23.61 7.75 13.92
CA ALA A 99 23.95 8.95 14.68
C ALA A 99 23.81 8.67 16.17
N VAL A 100 24.87 8.91 16.95
CA VAL A 100 24.91 8.62 18.39
C VAL A 100 25.15 9.86 19.25
N PRO A 101 24.52 9.98 20.42
CA PRO A 101 24.77 11.09 21.35
C PRO A 101 26.23 11.22 21.76
N ALA A 102 26.70 12.44 22.07
CA ALA A 102 28.09 12.67 22.46
C ALA A 102 28.52 11.90 23.73
N HIS A 103 27.59 11.65 24.66
CA HIS A 103 27.83 10.94 25.92
C HIS A 103 27.89 9.40 25.77
N TYR A 104 27.58 8.85 24.58
CA TYR A 104 27.70 7.42 24.28
C TYR A 104 29.13 7.07 23.86
N THR A 105 30.04 6.92 24.82
CA THR A 105 31.45 6.58 24.55
C THR A 105 31.66 5.07 24.37
N HIS A 106 31.29 4.25 25.35
CA HIS A 106 31.47 2.79 25.31
C HIS A 106 30.28 2.05 24.68
N GLN A 107 29.05 2.53 24.91
CA GLN A 107 27.83 1.87 24.42
C GLN A 107 27.73 1.89 22.89
N HIS A 108 28.29 2.92 22.24
CA HIS A 108 28.34 3.01 20.78
C HIS A 108 29.20 1.91 20.15
N LEU A 109 30.34 1.56 20.76
CA LEU A 109 31.21 0.49 20.25
C LEU A 109 30.53 -0.89 20.37
N MET A 110 29.80 -1.13 21.46
CA MET A 110 28.99 -2.34 21.62
C MET A 110 27.93 -2.47 20.51
N LEU A 111 27.21 -1.39 20.21
CA LEU A 111 26.21 -1.37 19.13
C LEU A 111 26.84 -1.65 17.76
N LEU A 112 28.02 -1.10 17.49
CA LEU A 112 28.76 -1.37 16.25
C LEU A 112 29.18 -2.84 16.14
N SER A 113 29.69 -3.42 17.24
CA SER A 113 30.06 -4.84 17.28
C SER A 113 28.85 -5.74 17.07
N GLU A 114 27.73 -5.48 17.76
CA GLU A 114 26.49 -6.26 17.62
C GLU A 114 25.92 -6.14 16.19
N LEU A 115 25.99 -4.95 15.55
CA LEU A 115 25.61 -4.77 14.16
C LEU A 115 26.52 -5.52 13.20
N ALA A 116 27.84 -5.47 13.40
CA ALA A 116 28.80 -6.21 12.58
C ALA A 116 28.58 -7.73 12.70
N GLU A 117 28.31 -8.24 13.89
CA GLU A 117 27.94 -9.65 14.12
C GLU A 117 26.63 -10.01 13.42
N LEU A 118 25.60 -9.16 13.54
CA LEU A 118 24.32 -9.36 12.85
C LEU A 118 24.51 -9.44 11.33
N PHE A 119 25.30 -8.55 10.75
CA PHE A 119 25.58 -8.52 9.32
C PHE A 119 26.56 -9.62 8.86
N SER A 120 27.29 -10.25 9.77
CA SER A 120 28.12 -11.43 9.45
C SER A 120 27.28 -12.67 9.09
N ALA A 121 26.01 -12.72 9.50
CA ALA A 121 25.09 -13.81 9.20
C ALA A 121 24.58 -13.78 7.74
N PRO A 122 24.88 -14.79 6.89
CA PRO A 122 24.49 -14.79 5.48
C PRO A 122 22.97 -14.71 5.25
N CYS A 123 22.18 -15.41 6.07
CA CYS A 123 20.72 -15.42 5.97
C CYS A 123 20.12 -14.02 6.19
N ILE A 124 20.68 -13.24 7.11
CA ILE A 124 20.22 -11.88 7.40
C ILE A 124 20.55 -10.96 6.24
N ARG A 125 21.78 -11.04 5.69
CA ARG A 125 22.17 -10.24 4.51
C ARG A 125 21.26 -10.50 3.33
N GLN A 126 20.98 -11.78 3.05
CA GLN A 126 20.11 -12.16 1.93
C GLN A 126 18.68 -11.65 2.16
N ALA A 127 18.13 -11.82 3.36
CA ALA A 127 16.81 -11.30 3.70
C ALA A 127 16.69 -9.78 3.52
N LEU A 128 17.72 -9.01 3.89
CA LEU A 128 17.72 -7.55 3.73
C LEU A 128 17.81 -7.12 2.26
N ARG A 129 18.51 -7.89 1.41
CA ARG A 129 18.60 -7.64 -0.04
C ARG A 129 17.30 -7.99 -0.76
N GLU A 130 16.64 -9.06 -0.33
CA GLU A 130 15.40 -9.55 -0.94
C GLU A 130 14.15 -8.83 -0.41
N ALA A 131 14.25 -8.12 0.72
CA ALA A 131 13.16 -7.34 1.27
C ALA A 131 12.66 -6.29 0.26
N GLY A 132 11.35 -6.29 -0.01
CA GLY A 132 10.69 -5.21 -0.75
C GLY A 132 10.77 -3.88 0.02
N PRO A 133 10.34 -2.74 -0.58
CA PRO A 133 10.22 -1.50 0.19
C PRO A 133 9.44 -1.78 1.48
N GLY A 134 10.03 -1.41 2.61
CA GLY A 134 9.45 -1.61 3.93
C GLY A 134 8.10 -0.88 4.04
N PRO A 135 7.24 -1.30 4.99
CA PRO A 135 5.98 -0.61 5.22
C PRO A 135 6.22 0.87 5.57
N ASP A 136 5.34 1.74 5.10
CA ASP A 136 5.21 3.13 5.54
C ASP A 136 5.09 3.15 7.08
N PRO A 137 5.65 4.13 7.82
CA PRO A 137 5.46 4.29 9.27
C PRO A 137 4.02 4.20 9.81
N THR A 138 3.01 4.15 8.93
CA THR A 138 1.58 3.89 9.21
C THR A 138 1.20 2.38 9.29
N GLY A 139 2.14 1.47 9.05
CA GLY A 139 1.89 0.02 8.98
C GLY A 139 1.26 -0.43 7.67
N GLU A 140 1.42 0.36 6.60
CA GLU A 140 0.78 0.16 5.31
C GLU A 140 1.76 -0.46 4.31
N ARG A 141 1.44 -1.67 3.83
CA ARG A 141 2.18 -2.33 2.74
C ARG A 141 1.41 -2.15 1.44
N ARG A 142 1.86 -1.23 0.58
CA ARG A 142 1.32 -1.08 -0.79
C ARG A 142 1.82 -2.22 -1.67
N MET A 143 0.90 -2.92 -2.31
CA MET A 143 1.22 -4.00 -3.25
C MET A 143 1.20 -3.44 -4.68
N ASN A 144 2.33 -3.49 -5.39
CA ASN A 144 2.35 -3.17 -6.81
C ASN A 144 1.61 -4.28 -7.56
N THR A 145 0.48 -3.94 -8.15
CA THR A 145 -0.33 -4.86 -8.95
C THR A 145 0.01 -4.67 -10.42
N SER A 146 0.15 -5.77 -11.14
CA SER A 146 0.42 -5.76 -12.56
C SER A 146 -0.37 -6.84 -13.29
N ILE A 147 -0.52 -6.67 -14.61
CA ILE A 147 -1.15 -7.67 -15.47
C ILE A 147 -0.41 -7.73 -16.80
N THR A 148 -0.12 -8.95 -17.24
CA THR A 148 0.48 -9.19 -18.56
C THR A 148 -0.56 -9.26 -19.67
N ALA A 149 -0.15 -9.04 -20.92
CA ALA A 149 -1.02 -9.17 -22.08
C ALA A 149 -1.58 -10.60 -22.19
N ARG A 150 -0.78 -11.62 -21.89
CA ARG A 150 -1.20 -13.03 -21.87
C ARG A 150 -2.27 -13.30 -20.82
N GLU A 151 -2.07 -12.82 -19.58
CA GLU A 151 -3.05 -13.00 -18.51
C GLU A 151 -4.37 -12.32 -18.84
N LEU A 152 -4.31 -11.07 -19.33
CA LEU A 152 -5.50 -10.34 -19.76
C LEU A 152 -6.24 -11.08 -20.88
N PHE A 153 -5.50 -11.60 -21.87
CA PHE A 153 -6.06 -12.38 -22.96
C PHE A 153 -6.79 -13.61 -22.44
N GLU A 154 -6.13 -14.47 -21.65
CA GLU A 154 -6.75 -15.71 -21.17
C GLU A 154 -7.95 -15.45 -20.27
N GLN A 155 -7.88 -14.45 -19.38
CA GLN A 155 -8.98 -14.10 -18.48
C GLN A 155 -10.22 -13.58 -19.23
N GLN A 156 -10.04 -12.93 -20.40
CA GLN A 156 -11.13 -12.33 -21.17
C GLN A 156 -11.49 -13.10 -22.45
N ARG A 157 -10.75 -14.15 -22.80
CA ARG A 157 -10.86 -14.89 -24.06
C ARG A 157 -12.26 -15.44 -24.30
N GLU A 158 -12.82 -16.18 -23.35
CA GLU A 158 -14.14 -16.79 -23.51
C GLU A 158 -15.24 -15.74 -23.58
N ARG A 159 -15.19 -14.75 -22.68
CA ARG A 159 -16.23 -13.74 -22.53
C ARG A 159 -16.28 -12.77 -23.71
N LEU A 160 -15.13 -12.39 -24.26
CA LEU A 160 -15.02 -11.45 -25.38
C LEU A 160 -14.76 -12.16 -26.73
N GLY A 161 -14.68 -13.49 -26.75
CA GLY A 161 -14.37 -14.26 -27.95
C GLY A 161 -13.02 -13.89 -28.58
N LEU A 162 -12.00 -13.61 -27.75
CA LEU A 162 -10.70 -13.13 -28.23
C LEU A 162 -9.95 -14.22 -29.00
N ARG A 163 -9.25 -13.81 -30.06
CA ARG A 163 -8.32 -14.65 -30.81
C ARG A 163 -7.03 -13.88 -31.06
N TRP A 164 -5.90 -14.54 -30.90
CA TRP A 164 -4.60 -13.95 -31.18
C TRP A 164 -4.35 -13.91 -32.69
N ALA A 165 -4.04 -12.74 -33.24
CA ALA A 165 -3.78 -12.58 -34.67
C ALA A 165 -2.32 -12.28 -35.02
N ALA A 166 -1.62 -11.48 -34.20
CA ALA A 166 -0.20 -11.13 -34.40
C ALA A 166 0.47 -10.64 -33.11
N GLY A 167 1.78 -10.44 -33.13
CA GLY A 167 2.58 -9.88 -32.04
C GLY A 167 2.71 -10.81 -30.84
N LYS A 168 2.75 -12.13 -31.08
CA LYS A 168 2.80 -13.14 -30.01
C LYS A 168 4.07 -13.07 -29.16
N SER A 169 5.17 -12.55 -29.71
CA SER A 169 6.41 -12.26 -28.97
C SER A 169 6.18 -11.30 -27.79
N GLY A 170 5.13 -10.47 -27.85
CA GLY A 170 4.74 -9.52 -26.81
C GLY A 170 3.88 -10.07 -25.68
N GLU A 171 3.69 -11.38 -25.57
CA GLU A 171 2.76 -11.96 -24.58
C GLU A 171 3.07 -11.59 -23.13
N LYS A 172 4.35 -11.30 -22.83
CA LYS A 172 4.85 -10.89 -21.50
C LYS A 172 4.81 -9.39 -21.25
N ARG A 173 4.33 -8.58 -22.19
CA ARG A 173 4.16 -7.13 -21.96
C ARG A 173 3.26 -6.92 -20.76
N GLU A 174 3.66 -6.00 -19.89
CA GLU A 174 3.06 -5.82 -18.58
C GLU A 174 2.53 -4.41 -18.39
N LEU A 175 1.43 -4.30 -17.66
CA LEU A 175 0.83 -3.04 -17.24
C LEU A 175 0.79 -2.99 -15.71
N GLU A 176 1.46 -2.00 -15.11
CA GLU A 176 1.57 -1.82 -13.66
C GLU A 176 0.64 -0.73 -13.12
N ALA A 177 0.13 -0.92 -11.90
CA ALA A 177 -0.81 -0.04 -11.20
C ALA A 177 -0.26 1.36 -10.83
N GLY A 178 1.06 1.59 -10.93
CA GLY A 178 1.71 2.83 -10.48
C GLY A 178 1.99 3.88 -11.56
N ASN A 179 1.94 3.54 -12.84
CA ASN A 179 2.37 4.44 -13.92
C ASN A 179 1.29 5.41 -14.44
N THR A 180 0.20 5.59 -13.68
CA THR A 180 -0.95 6.42 -14.09
C THR A 180 -1.30 7.55 -13.09
N VAL A 181 -0.31 8.06 -12.35
CA VAL A 181 -0.47 9.23 -11.45
C VAL A 181 -0.49 10.57 -12.24
N SER A 182 -0.92 10.56 -13.50
CA SER A 182 -1.23 11.81 -14.21
C SER A 182 -2.39 11.59 -15.17
N ARG A 183 -3.32 12.55 -15.15
CA ARG A 183 -4.51 12.61 -16.01
C ARG A 183 -4.13 12.21 -17.44
N ARG A 184 -4.72 11.11 -17.90
CA ARG A 184 -4.53 10.47 -19.23
C ARG A 184 -3.19 9.70 -19.32
N PRO A 185 -3.21 8.42 -19.73
CA PRO A 185 -4.25 7.75 -20.54
C PRO A 185 -5.16 6.79 -19.78
N SER A 186 -6.32 6.44 -20.38
CA SER A 186 -7.20 5.39 -19.86
C SER A 186 -6.58 3.99 -20.06
N LEU A 187 -6.94 3.04 -19.19
CA LEU A 187 -6.46 1.66 -19.27
C LEU A 187 -6.94 0.96 -20.56
N ALA A 188 -8.16 1.24 -21.01
CA ALA A 188 -8.69 0.78 -22.29
C ALA A 188 -9.52 1.88 -22.95
N GLY A 189 -9.51 1.93 -24.29
CA GLY A 189 -10.24 2.93 -25.07
C GLY A 189 -10.15 2.67 -26.57
N TYR A 190 -10.92 3.43 -27.35
CA TYR A 190 -10.74 3.46 -28.81
C TYR A 190 -9.37 4.02 -29.19
N LEU A 191 -8.98 3.83 -30.46
CA LEU A 191 -7.71 4.32 -30.99
C LEU A 191 -7.52 5.82 -30.68
N ASN A 192 -6.40 6.16 -30.04
CA ASN A 192 -6.06 7.55 -29.75
C ASN A 192 -4.55 7.78 -29.91
N ALA A 193 -4.15 8.43 -31.00
CA ALA A 193 -2.75 8.68 -31.30
C ALA A 193 -2.14 9.87 -30.53
N ILE A 194 -2.96 10.65 -29.80
CA ILE A 194 -2.51 11.82 -29.01
C ILE A 194 -2.30 11.42 -27.55
N TYR A 195 -3.29 10.74 -26.97
CA TYR A 195 -3.25 10.20 -25.61
C TYR A 195 -3.54 8.68 -25.66
N PRO A 196 -2.52 7.86 -25.95
CA PRO A 196 -2.69 6.45 -26.26
C PRO A 196 -3.17 5.66 -25.06
N ASN A 197 -4.32 5.00 -25.21
CA ASN A 197 -4.85 4.07 -24.23
C ASN A 197 -3.93 2.84 -24.12
N LYS A 198 -3.87 2.22 -22.94
CA LYS A 198 -2.99 1.04 -22.73
C LYS A 198 -3.47 -0.16 -23.55
N VAL A 199 -4.78 -0.38 -23.63
CA VAL A 199 -5.41 -1.26 -24.62
C VAL A 199 -6.19 -0.41 -25.61
N GLN A 200 -5.85 -0.50 -26.90
CA GLN A 200 -6.51 0.29 -27.94
C GLN A 200 -7.47 -0.57 -28.77
N ILE A 201 -8.70 -0.10 -28.92
CA ILE A 201 -9.76 -0.78 -29.66
C ILE A 201 -9.89 -0.12 -31.03
N LEU A 202 -9.80 -0.95 -32.07
CA LEU A 202 -9.92 -0.55 -33.48
C LEU A 202 -11.23 -1.11 -34.04
N GLY A 203 -12.23 -0.23 -34.12
CA GLY A 203 -13.52 -0.50 -34.75
C GLY A 203 -13.52 -0.21 -36.24
N THR A 204 -14.71 -0.26 -36.83
CA THR A 204 -14.89 0.01 -38.27
C THR A 204 -14.53 1.45 -38.61
N GLU A 205 -14.90 2.41 -37.76
CA GLU A 205 -14.60 3.83 -37.95
C GLU A 205 -13.09 4.11 -37.86
N GLU A 206 -12.40 3.53 -36.87
CA GLU A 206 -10.96 3.71 -36.72
C GLU A 206 -10.17 3.12 -37.89
N LEU A 207 -10.59 1.94 -38.39
CA LEU A 207 -9.98 1.31 -39.56
C LEU A 207 -10.27 2.11 -40.84
N SER A 208 -11.51 2.55 -41.03
CA SER A 208 -11.89 3.37 -42.19
C SER A 208 -11.16 4.71 -42.21
N TRP A 209 -10.93 5.30 -41.03
CA TRP A 209 -10.09 6.48 -40.89
C TRP A 209 -8.63 6.21 -41.27
N LEU A 210 -8.05 5.10 -40.80
CA LEU A 210 -6.69 4.69 -41.20
C LEU A 210 -6.60 4.42 -42.70
N ASP A 211 -7.64 3.85 -43.33
CA ASP A 211 -7.68 3.53 -44.75
C ASP A 211 -7.81 4.79 -45.62
N ALA A 212 -8.34 5.88 -45.07
CA ALA A 212 -8.45 7.17 -45.75
C ALA A 212 -7.15 8.00 -45.74
N LEU A 213 -6.13 7.58 -45.00
CA LEU A 213 -4.83 8.25 -44.95
C LEU A 213 -3.99 7.94 -46.19
N GLU A 214 -3.17 8.92 -46.61
CA GLU A 214 -2.13 8.69 -47.62
C GLU A 214 -1.14 7.60 -47.15
N PRO A 215 -0.59 6.75 -48.03
CA PRO A 215 0.20 5.58 -47.64
C PRO A 215 1.36 5.90 -46.66
N ARG A 216 2.03 7.04 -46.88
CA ARG A 216 3.11 7.50 -45.99
C ARG A 216 2.59 7.90 -44.60
N GLN A 217 1.49 8.65 -44.55
CA GLN A 217 0.88 9.08 -43.28
C GLN A 217 0.32 7.90 -42.49
N ARG A 218 -0.23 6.91 -43.20
CA ARG A 218 -0.70 5.66 -42.59
C ARG A 218 0.44 4.91 -41.93
N TRP A 219 1.56 4.75 -42.63
CA TRP A 219 2.76 4.11 -42.08
C TRP A 219 3.28 4.86 -40.83
N GLU A 220 3.46 6.19 -40.92
CA GLU A 220 3.89 7.03 -39.78
C GLU A 220 2.92 6.92 -38.58
N THR A 221 1.61 6.81 -38.86
CA THR A 221 0.58 6.67 -37.81
C THR A 221 0.65 5.30 -37.14
N ILE A 222 0.77 4.21 -37.91
CA ILE A 222 0.89 2.85 -37.37
C ILE A 222 2.17 2.73 -36.54
N GLU A 223 3.28 3.27 -37.03
CA GLU A 223 4.54 3.30 -36.29
C GLU A 223 4.38 4.02 -34.94
N LYS A 224 3.75 5.20 -34.95
CA LYS A 224 3.45 5.97 -33.74
C LYS A 224 2.56 5.20 -32.76
N ILE A 225 1.58 4.44 -33.26
CA ILE A 225 0.74 3.55 -32.42
C ILE A 225 1.61 2.50 -31.74
N MET A 226 2.52 1.85 -32.45
CA MET A 226 3.40 0.82 -31.87
C MET A 226 4.41 1.41 -30.88
N GLN A 227 4.99 2.57 -31.19
CA GLN A 227 5.91 3.32 -30.32
C GLN A 227 5.24 3.80 -29.02
N SER A 228 3.90 3.86 -28.96
CA SER A 228 3.19 4.12 -27.70
C SER A 228 3.21 2.93 -26.72
N HIS A 229 3.81 1.80 -27.12
CA HIS A 229 3.91 0.57 -26.35
C HIS A 229 2.57 0.14 -25.74
N PRO A 230 1.50 -0.04 -26.55
CA PRO A 230 0.24 -0.53 -26.03
C PRO A 230 0.43 -1.96 -25.49
N LEU A 231 -0.34 -2.29 -24.45
CA LEU A 231 -0.44 -3.63 -23.91
C LEU A 231 -1.02 -4.57 -24.97
N ALA A 232 -2.04 -4.10 -25.70
CA ALA A 232 -2.64 -4.81 -26.82
C ALA A 232 -3.45 -3.88 -27.74
N LEU A 233 -3.61 -4.30 -28.99
CA LEU A 233 -4.57 -3.77 -29.95
C LEU A 233 -5.70 -4.78 -30.15
N VAL A 234 -6.95 -4.33 -30.23
CA VAL A 234 -8.11 -5.21 -30.39
C VAL A 234 -8.98 -4.77 -31.57
N LEU A 235 -9.07 -5.62 -32.60
CA LEU A 235 -9.95 -5.41 -33.74
C LEU A 235 -11.34 -5.97 -33.46
N THR A 236 -12.37 -5.15 -33.69
CA THR A 236 -13.76 -5.50 -33.39
C THR A 236 -14.45 -6.21 -34.55
N ARG A 237 -15.61 -6.85 -34.28
CA ARG A 237 -16.48 -7.51 -35.27
C ARG A 237 -15.78 -8.55 -36.17
N ASN A 238 -14.70 -9.17 -35.71
CA ASN A 238 -13.85 -10.06 -36.52
C ASN A 238 -13.47 -9.47 -37.88
N GLN A 239 -13.27 -8.15 -37.93
CA GLN A 239 -12.82 -7.50 -39.15
C GLN A 239 -11.47 -8.06 -39.60
N PRO A 240 -11.21 -8.11 -40.92
CA PRO A 240 -9.91 -8.53 -41.41
C PRO A 240 -8.83 -7.59 -40.86
N CYS A 241 -7.77 -8.17 -40.30
CA CYS A 241 -6.63 -7.39 -39.85
C CYS A 241 -5.87 -6.86 -41.07
N PRO A 242 -5.67 -5.54 -41.20
CA PRO A 242 -4.80 -4.99 -42.24
C PRO A 242 -3.40 -5.58 -42.16
N GLU A 243 -2.80 -5.91 -43.31
CA GLU A 243 -1.49 -6.58 -43.37
C GLU A 243 -0.35 -5.72 -42.83
N ASP A 244 -0.41 -4.41 -43.03
CA ASP A 244 0.56 -3.47 -42.49
C ASP A 244 0.49 -3.35 -40.97
N LEU A 245 -0.72 -3.32 -40.41
CA LEU A 245 -0.92 -3.36 -38.96
C LEU A 245 -0.44 -4.69 -38.36
N ARG A 246 -0.69 -5.81 -39.06
CA ARG A 246 -0.22 -7.14 -38.67
C ARG A 246 1.31 -7.20 -38.64
N ALA A 247 1.95 -6.77 -39.71
CA ALA A 247 3.41 -6.75 -39.82
C ALA A 247 4.06 -5.87 -38.73
N ALA A 248 3.54 -4.66 -38.52
CA ALA A 248 4.02 -3.76 -37.47
C ALA A 248 3.82 -4.34 -36.06
N ALA A 249 2.71 -5.04 -35.82
CA ALA A 249 2.44 -5.72 -34.56
C ALA A 249 3.43 -6.88 -34.31
N ASP A 250 3.73 -7.69 -35.33
CA ASP A 250 4.73 -8.75 -35.23
C ASP A 250 6.15 -8.20 -35.02
N GLU A 251 6.54 -7.16 -35.75
CA GLU A 251 7.87 -6.53 -35.66
C GLU A 251 8.12 -5.91 -34.27
N SER A 252 7.16 -5.14 -33.78
CA SER A 252 7.23 -4.49 -32.45
C SER A 252 6.98 -5.47 -31.28
N GLY A 253 6.48 -6.66 -31.58
CA GLY A 253 5.92 -7.57 -30.57
C GLY A 253 4.76 -6.93 -29.81
N THR A 254 3.86 -6.22 -30.48
CA THR A 254 2.64 -5.67 -29.88
C THR A 254 1.49 -6.66 -30.06
N PRO A 255 0.89 -7.21 -28.98
CA PRO A 255 -0.22 -8.15 -29.07
C PRO A 255 -1.39 -7.57 -29.87
N LEU A 256 -1.83 -8.31 -30.89
CA LEU A 256 -2.97 -7.95 -31.72
C LEU A 256 -4.03 -9.04 -31.63
N TRP A 257 -5.22 -8.65 -31.16
CA TRP A 257 -6.35 -9.54 -30.91
C TRP A 257 -7.51 -9.24 -31.84
N LEU A 258 -8.27 -10.27 -32.18
CA LEU A 258 -9.54 -10.19 -32.88
C LEU A 258 -10.67 -10.52 -31.91
N SER A 259 -11.80 -9.84 -32.03
CA SER A 259 -13.01 -10.17 -31.30
C SER A 259 -14.26 -10.02 -32.18
N PRO A 260 -15.26 -10.92 -32.07
CA PRO A 260 -16.56 -10.75 -32.73
C PRO A 260 -17.40 -9.60 -32.11
N LYS A 261 -17.03 -9.11 -30.92
CA LYS A 261 -17.80 -8.14 -30.16
C LYS A 261 -17.73 -6.74 -30.75
N ARG A 262 -18.70 -5.89 -30.39
CA ARG A 262 -18.70 -4.46 -30.74
C ARG A 262 -17.73 -3.70 -29.83
N GLY A 263 -17.22 -2.56 -30.30
CA GLY A 263 -16.23 -1.75 -29.56
C GLY A 263 -16.66 -1.34 -28.15
N HIS A 264 -17.93 -0.96 -27.95
CA HIS A 264 -18.42 -0.56 -26.62
C HIS A 264 -18.48 -1.75 -25.63
N GLU A 265 -18.79 -2.97 -26.10
CA GLU A 265 -18.77 -4.17 -25.25
C GLU A 265 -17.35 -4.47 -24.78
N LEU A 266 -16.39 -4.40 -25.70
CA LEU A 266 -14.97 -4.57 -25.40
C LEU A 266 -14.48 -3.50 -24.43
N LEU A 267 -14.81 -2.23 -24.69
CA LEU A 267 -14.44 -1.10 -23.84
C LEU A 267 -14.92 -1.31 -22.41
N ASN A 268 -16.23 -1.53 -22.22
CA ASN A 268 -16.81 -1.66 -20.89
C ASN A 268 -16.20 -2.82 -20.10
N HIS A 269 -16.00 -3.98 -20.75
CA HIS A 269 -15.42 -5.14 -20.09
C HIS A 269 -13.94 -4.99 -19.77
N LEU A 270 -13.14 -4.52 -20.74
CA LEU A 270 -11.70 -4.33 -20.55
C LEU A 270 -11.42 -3.23 -19.54
N SER A 271 -12.12 -2.10 -19.61
CA SER A 271 -11.99 -1.02 -18.63
C SER A 271 -12.35 -1.48 -17.22
N TYR A 272 -13.49 -2.16 -17.04
CA TYR A 272 -13.89 -2.69 -15.74
C TYR A 272 -12.88 -3.69 -15.19
N HIS A 273 -12.43 -4.64 -16.02
CA HIS A 273 -11.49 -5.67 -15.60
C HIS A 273 -10.12 -5.09 -15.24
N LEU A 274 -9.55 -4.25 -16.11
CA LEU A 274 -8.27 -3.60 -15.87
C LEU A 274 -8.32 -2.69 -14.62
N ALA A 275 -9.39 -1.89 -14.46
CA ALA A 275 -9.55 -1.03 -13.29
C ALA A 275 -9.58 -1.84 -11.99
N ARG A 276 -10.24 -3.00 -11.98
CA ARG A 276 -10.32 -3.87 -10.80
C ARG A 276 -9.01 -4.64 -10.55
N THR A 277 -8.34 -5.10 -11.60
CA THR A 277 -7.09 -5.87 -11.47
C THR A 277 -5.92 -4.98 -11.05
N LEU A 278 -5.89 -3.73 -11.54
CA LEU A 278 -4.85 -2.74 -11.23
C LEU A 278 -5.27 -1.76 -10.14
N ALA A 279 -6.40 -2.00 -9.48
CA ALA A 279 -6.86 -1.19 -8.37
C ALA A 279 -5.79 -1.20 -7.25
N PRO A 280 -5.43 -0.05 -6.68
CA PRO A 280 -4.42 0.01 -5.65
C PRO A 280 -4.87 -0.78 -4.42
N ARG A 281 -3.91 -1.48 -3.80
CA ARG A 281 -4.15 -2.35 -2.65
C ARG A 281 -3.20 -2.06 -1.50
N VAL A 282 -3.73 -2.16 -0.29
CA VAL A 282 -2.97 -2.04 0.95
C VAL A 282 -3.37 -3.13 1.93
N ILE A 283 -2.40 -3.70 2.64
CA ILE A 283 -2.65 -4.56 3.79
C ILE A 283 -2.60 -3.69 5.05
N LEU A 284 -3.64 -3.76 5.88
CA LEU A 284 -3.66 -3.12 7.20
C LEU A 284 -3.63 -4.18 8.28
N HIS A 285 -2.89 -3.95 9.36
CA HIS A 285 -2.91 -4.86 10.49
C HIS A 285 -4.14 -4.64 11.37
N GLY A 286 -4.88 -5.72 11.66
CA GLY A 286 -6.07 -5.69 12.50
C GLY A 286 -7.08 -6.78 12.16
N VAL A 287 -8.23 -6.74 12.82
CA VAL A 287 -9.33 -7.69 12.57
C VAL A 287 -10.44 -6.98 11.82
N PHE A 288 -10.77 -7.47 10.63
CA PHE A 288 -11.83 -6.91 9.80
C PHE A 288 -13.11 -7.74 9.93
N MET A 289 -14.20 -7.10 10.34
CA MET A 289 -15.47 -7.75 10.63
C MET A 289 -16.65 -7.01 10.01
N GLU A 290 -17.75 -7.71 9.79
CA GLU A 290 -19.05 -7.12 9.51
C GLU A 290 -19.88 -7.02 10.80
N ILE A 291 -20.12 -5.78 11.25
CA ILE A 291 -20.90 -5.46 12.45
C ILE A 291 -22.14 -4.65 12.02
N TYR A 292 -23.34 -5.11 12.37
CA TYR A 292 -24.62 -4.50 11.91
C TYR A 292 -24.65 -4.18 10.40
N SER A 293 -24.12 -5.10 9.60
CA SER A 293 -24.05 -5.00 8.14
C SER A 293 -23.11 -3.95 7.56
N ILE A 294 -22.24 -3.32 8.35
CA ILE A 294 -21.16 -2.45 7.86
C ILE A 294 -19.80 -3.08 8.15
N GLY A 295 -18.80 -2.81 7.29
CA GLY A 295 -17.43 -3.28 7.50
C GLY A 295 -16.69 -2.41 8.49
N VAL A 296 -16.21 -3.03 9.57
CA VAL A 296 -15.50 -2.39 10.67
C VAL A 296 -14.12 -3.03 10.80
N LEU A 297 -13.06 -2.22 10.69
CA LEU A 297 -11.69 -2.65 10.95
C LEU A 297 -11.31 -2.31 12.40
N ILE A 298 -11.00 -3.34 13.19
CA ILE A 298 -10.54 -3.22 14.57
C ILE A 298 -9.01 -3.21 14.55
N THR A 299 -8.43 -2.07 14.93
CA THR A 299 -6.98 -1.87 15.00
C THR A 299 -6.56 -1.61 16.45
N GLY A 300 -5.25 -1.65 16.72
CA GLY A 300 -4.71 -1.44 18.06
C GLY A 300 -3.35 -2.12 18.22
N GLU A 301 -2.63 -1.76 19.27
CA GLU A 301 -1.33 -2.33 19.60
C GLU A 301 -1.39 -3.86 19.76
N ALA A 302 -0.25 -4.55 19.64
CA ALA A 302 -0.15 -5.96 19.96
C ALA A 302 -0.60 -6.21 21.42
N GLY A 303 -1.45 -7.21 21.63
CA GLY A 303 -2.01 -7.52 22.96
C GLY A 303 -3.08 -6.55 23.47
N SER A 304 -3.62 -5.66 22.61
CA SER A 304 -4.76 -4.79 22.97
C SER A 304 -6.11 -5.52 23.10
N GLY A 305 -6.16 -6.82 22.79
CA GLY A 305 -7.37 -7.63 22.87
C GLY A 305 -8.20 -7.69 21.58
N LYS A 306 -7.58 -7.43 20.41
CA LYS A 306 -8.30 -7.37 19.12
C LYS A 306 -8.99 -8.69 18.78
N SER A 307 -8.27 -9.80 18.90
CA SER A 307 -8.77 -11.13 18.56
C SER A 307 -9.79 -11.65 19.59
N GLU A 308 -9.59 -11.33 20.87
CA GLU A 308 -10.55 -11.64 21.93
C GLU A 308 -11.86 -10.85 21.75
N LEU A 309 -11.76 -9.57 21.37
CA LEU A 309 -12.92 -8.74 21.00
C LEU A 309 -13.62 -9.32 19.77
N ALA A 310 -12.88 -9.75 18.77
CA ALA A 310 -13.45 -10.37 17.57
C ALA A 310 -14.20 -11.67 17.90
N LEU A 311 -13.64 -12.52 18.76
CA LEU A 311 -14.29 -13.73 19.24
C LEU A 311 -15.58 -13.42 20.01
N GLU A 312 -15.58 -12.39 20.88
CA GLU A 312 -16.79 -11.95 21.58
C GLU A 312 -17.85 -11.42 20.59
N LEU A 313 -17.47 -10.66 19.57
CA LEU A 313 -18.38 -10.16 18.53
C LEU A 313 -18.95 -11.29 17.67
N LEU A 314 -18.17 -12.32 17.35
CA LEU A 314 -18.64 -13.54 16.69
C LEU A 314 -19.72 -14.23 17.51
N SER A 315 -19.51 -14.39 18.82
CA SER A 315 -20.50 -14.99 19.72
C SER A 315 -21.83 -14.21 19.78
N ARG A 316 -21.82 -12.93 19.40
CA ARG A 316 -23.00 -12.04 19.30
C ARG A 316 -23.64 -12.02 17.91
N GLY A 317 -23.16 -12.84 16.97
CA GLY A 317 -23.71 -12.99 15.63
C GLY A 317 -23.14 -12.03 14.58
N HIS A 318 -22.05 -11.32 14.88
CA HIS A 318 -21.28 -10.59 13.87
C HIS A 318 -20.41 -11.55 13.05
N ARG A 319 -19.87 -11.09 11.92
CA ARG A 319 -19.21 -11.97 10.96
C ARG A 319 -17.75 -11.58 10.74
N LEU A 320 -16.85 -12.55 10.76
CA LEU A 320 -15.45 -12.33 10.44
C LEU A 320 -15.27 -12.18 8.93
N VAL A 321 -14.47 -11.21 8.51
CA VAL A 321 -14.00 -11.10 7.12
C VAL A 321 -12.55 -11.54 7.03
N ALA A 322 -11.68 -10.97 7.86
CA ALA A 322 -10.25 -11.29 7.90
C ALA A 322 -9.66 -11.03 9.29
N ASP A 323 -8.66 -11.80 9.66
CA ASP A 323 -7.83 -11.59 10.86
C ASP A 323 -6.39 -11.28 10.46
N ASP A 324 -5.70 -10.51 11.30
CA ASP A 324 -4.31 -10.06 11.20
C ASP A 324 -3.90 -9.22 9.98
N ALA A 325 -4.24 -9.66 8.76
CA ALA A 325 -3.80 -9.07 7.50
C ALA A 325 -4.95 -8.86 6.48
N PRO A 326 -6.02 -8.11 6.81
CA PRO A 326 -7.00 -7.70 5.81
C PRO A 326 -6.36 -6.92 4.65
N GLU A 327 -6.72 -7.32 3.44
CA GLU A 327 -6.36 -6.65 2.20
C GLU A 327 -7.47 -5.69 1.79
N PHE A 328 -7.14 -4.41 1.60
CA PHE A 328 -8.07 -3.39 1.14
C PHE A 328 -7.72 -2.94 -0.28
N THR A 329 -8.70 -3.02 -1.18
CA THR A 329 -8.59 -2.63 -2.59
C THR A 329 -9.53 -1.46 -2.88
N GLN A 330 -9.02 -0.39 -3.47
CA GLN A 330 -9.86 0.74 -3.90
C GLN A 330 -10.50 0.47 -5.26
N ILE A 331 -11.73 -0.02 -5.25
CA ILE A 331 -12.46 -0.43 -6.47
C ILE A 331 -13.23 0.72 -7.14
N ALA A 332 -13.40 1.83 -6.43
CA ALA A 332 -13.99 3.08 -6.93
C ALA A 332 -13.43 4.27 -6.11
N PRO A 333 -13.60 5.54 -6.56
CA PRO A 333 -13.06 6.70 -5.87
C PRO A 333 -13.43 6.80 -4.38
N ASP A 334 -14.61 6.30 -4.00
CA ASP A 334 -15.19 6.36 -2.66
C ASP A 334 -15.48 4.98 -2.05
N VAL A 335 -14.91 3.90 -2.62
CA VAL A 335 -15.15 2.52 -2.15
C VAL A 335 -13.87 1.73 -1.95
N LEU A 336 -13.66 1.29 -0.70
CA LEU A 336 -12.64 0.33 -0.29
C LEU A 336 -13.27 -1.03 -0.02
N ASP A 337 -12.91 -2.05 -0.80
CA ASP A 337 -13.31 -3.44 -0.58
C ASP A 337 -12.25 -4.15 0.25
N GLY A 338 -12.66 -4.73 1.39
CA GLY A 338 -11.80 -5.48 2.29
C GLY A 338 -12.01 -6.98 2.15
N THR A 339 -10.92 -7.72 2.01
CA THR A 339 -10.88 -9.19 1.83
C THR A 339 -9.82 -9.83 2.73
N CYS A 340 -9.86 -11.15 2.85
CA CYS A 340 -8.82 -11.95 3.50
C CYS A 340 -7.95 -12.67 2.46
N PRO A 341 -6.63 -12.74 2.64
CA PRO A 341 -5.78 -13.66 1.88
C PRO A 341 -6.26 -15.12 1.99
N GLU A 342 -6.15 -15.91 0.93
CA GLU A 342 -6.67 -17.30 0.91
C GLU A 342 -6.08 -18.18 2.03
N LEU A 343 -4.80 -17.97 2.37
CA LEU A 343 -4.11 -18.74 3.41
C LEU A 343 -4.68 -18.50 4.82
N LEU A 344 -5.21 -17.31 5.08
CA LEU A 344 -5.72 -16.88 6.39
C LEU A 344 -7.26 -16.95 6.45
N GLN A 345 -7.91 -17.36 5.36
CA GLN A 345 -9.35 -17.36 5.26
C GLN A 345 -9.98 -18.26 6.34
N ASP A 346 -11.03 -17.75 6.98
CA ASP A 346 -11.79 -18.40 8.06
C ASP A 346 -11.00 -18.67 9.36
N LEU A 347 -9.72 -18.27 9.43
CA LEU A 347 -8.88 -18.44 10.63
C LEU A 347 -8.91 -17.20 11.53
N LEU A 348 -8.81 -17.43 12.84
CA LEU A 348 -8.67 -16.41 13.87
C LEU A 348 -7.64 -16.86 14.90
N GLU A 349 -6.57 -16.09 15.10
CA GLU A 349 -5.58 -16.39 16.15
C GLU A 349 -5.99 -15.76 17.47
N VAL A 350 -6.23 -16.59 18.49
CA VAL A 350 -6.58 -16.13 19.84
C VAL A 350 -5.53 -16.58 20.84
N ARG A 351 -4.98 -15.62 21.59
CA ARG A 351 -3.91 -15.90 22.54
C ARG A 351 -4.41 -16.86 23.63
N GLY A 352 -3.66 -17.95 23.85
CA GLY A 352 -4.01 -18.99 24.82
C GLY A 352 -4.92 -20.10 24.28
N LEU A 353 -5.58 -19.89 23.14
CA LEU A 353 -6.37 -20.92 22.44
C LEU A 353 -5.69 -21.38 21.14
N GLY A 354 -4.81 -20.56 20.56
CA GLY A 354 -4.16 -20.83 19.28
C GLY A 354 -5.02 -20.38 18.09
N VAL A 355 -4.79 -21.00 16.93
CA VAL A 355 -5.54 -20.72 15.70
C VAL A 355 -6.86 -21.47 15.71
N LEU A 356 -7.95 -20.73 15.54
CA LEU A 356 -9.32 -21.23 15.50
C LEU A 356 -9.87 -21.16 14.08
N ASN A 357 -10.64 -22.17 13.67
CA ASN A 357 -11.41 -22.12 12.42
C ASN A 357 -12.84 -21.63 12.74
N VAL A 358 -13.13 -20.39 12.35
CA VAL A 358 -14.41 -19.72 12.68
C VAL A 358 -15.59 -20.36 11.97
N ARG A 359 -15.41 -20.81 10.72
CA ARG A 359 -16.47 -21.46 9.94
C ARG A 359 -16.91 -22.76 10.60
N GLU A 360 -15.96 -23.60 11.01
CA GLU A 360 -16.26 -24.89 11.67
C GLU A 360 -16.90 -24.70 13.05
N MET A 361 -16.49 -23.66 13.79
CA MET A 361 -16.97 -23.43 15.15
C MET A 361 -18.34 -22.73 15.21
N PHE A 362 -18.58 -21.75 14.34
CA PHE A 362 -19.75 -20.85 14.39
C PHE A 362 -20.67 -20.97 13.16
N GLY A 363 -20.31 -21.82 12.20
CA GLY A 363 -21.06 -22.10 10.98
C GLY A 363 -20.77 -21.14 9.82
N ASP A 364 -21.27 -21.47 8.63
CA ASP A 364 -21.06 -20.73 7.39
C ASP A 364 -21.48 -19.26 7.45
N THR A 365 -22.47 -18.94 8.30
CA THR A 365 -22.97 -17.58 8.44
C THR A 365 -22.04 -16.67 9.24
N ALA A 366 -21.09 -17.22 9.99
CA ALA A 366 -20.18 -16.46 10.85
C ALA A 366 -19.01 -15.81 10.09
N VAL A 367 -18.86 -16.12 8.80
CA VAL A 367 -17.76 -15.62 7.96
C VAL A 367 -18.27 -14.96 6.69
N LYS A 368 -17.49 -14.02 6.16
CA LYS A 368 -17.76 -13.31 4.90
C LYS A 368 -16.51 -13.21 4.06
N LYS A 369 -16.68 -13.38 2.74
CA LYS A 369 -15.56 -13.29 1.78
C LYS A 369 -15.03 -11.86 1.65
N ASN A 370 -15.92 -10.89 1.64
CA ASN A 370 -15.56 -9.48 1.53
C ASN A 370 -16.57 -8.56 2.20
N LYS A 371 -16.15 -7.33 2.49
CA LYS A 371 -17.02 -6.24 2.93
C LYS A 371 -16.37 -4.88 2.65
N TYR A 372 -17.19 -3.87 2.39
CA TYR A 372 -16.69 -2.50 2.28
C TYR A 372 -16.30 -1.91 3.62
N LEU A 373 -15.09 -1.35 3.71
CA LEU A 373 -14.61 -0.65 4.90
C LEU A 373 -15.38 0.66 5.07
N ARG A 374 -16.04 0.84 6.22
CA ARG A 374 -16.83 2.03 6.55
C ARG A 374 -16.42 2.71 7.84
N LEU A 375 -15.80 1.97 8.75
CA LEU A 375 -15.40 2.46 10.06
C LEU A 375 -14.12 1.76 10.52
N ILE A 376 -13.22 2.50 11.15
CA ILE A 376 -12.09 1.97 11.90
C ILE A 376 -12.34 2.21 13.38
N VAL A 377 -12.20 1.15 14.17
CA VAL A 377 -12.23 1.22 15.64
C VAL A 377 -10.82 0.95 16.13
N HIS A 378 -10.22 1.91 16.81
CA HIS A 378 -8.84 1.80 17.29
C HIS A 378 -8.79 1.60 18.81
N LEU A 379 -8.21 0.48 19.24
CA LEU A 379 -8.04 0.13 20.64
C LEU A 379 -6.74 0.74 21.18
N THR A 380 -6.85 1.60 22.18
CA THR A 380 -5.70 2.25 22.84
C THR A 380 -5.58 1.83 24.30
N LYS A 381 -4.35 1.77 24.80
CA LYS A 381 -4.11 1.67 26.24
C LYS A 381 -4.44 3.01 26.92
N PRO A 382 -4.89 3.00 28.17
CA PRO A 382 -5.20 4.23 28.89
C PRO A 382 -3.91 5.04 29.09
N MET A 383 -3.92 6.31 28.69
CA MET A 383 -2.80 7.23 28.95
C MET A 383 -2.79 7.68 30.41
N THR A 384 -1.61 7.91 30.96
CA THR A 384 -1.37 8.12 32.40
C THR A 384 -1.65 9.54 32.92
N GLU A 385 -2.09 10.53 32.11
CA GLU A 385 -2.78 11.80 32.50
C GLU A 385 -2.82 12.84 31.35
N PRO A 386 -3.66 13.90 31.35
CA PRO A 386 -4.95 14.10 32.04
C PRO A 386 -6.14 14.25 31.06
N THR A 387 -7.33 13.91 31.57
CA THR A 387 -8.70 14.27 31.13
C THR A 387 -8.96 14.84 29.71
N PRO A 388 -9.92 14.25 28.94
CA PRO A 388 -10.43 14.89 27.72
C PRO A 388 -11.02 16.27 28.06
N HIS A 389 -10.63 17.29 27.30
CA HIS A 389 -11.24 18.62 27.35
C HIS A 389 -12.72 18.51 26.94
N GLY A 390 -13.60 19.28 27.59
CA GLY A 390 -15.05 19.01 27.68
C GLY A 390 -15.78 18.58 26.39
N TYR A 391 -15.45 19.14 25.22
CA TYR A 391 -16.06 18.78 23.94
C TYR A 391 -15.81 17.32 23.52
N GLU A 392 -14.61 16.77 23.75
CA GLU A 392 -14.27 15.38 23.41
C GLU A 392 -15.05 14.36 24.24
N ARG A 393 -15.50 14.73 25.45
CA ARG A 393 -16.40 13.88 26.26
C ARG A 393 -17.80 13.76 25.65
N LEU A 394 -18.24 14.77 24.89
CA LEU A 394 -19.56 14.84 24.28
C LEU A 394 -19.58 14.21 22.89
N THR A 395 -18.51 14.38 22.11
CA THR A 395 -18.43 13.89 20.72
C THR A 395 -17.78 12.51 20.59
N GLY A 396 -17.02 12.08 21.61
CA GLY A 396 -16.09 10.96 21.54
C GLY A 396 -14.79 11.35 20.83
N ASP A 397 -13.75 10.53 20.98
CA ASP A 397 -12.51 10.63 20.19
C ASP A 397 -12.78 10.03 18.80
N SER A 398 -13.27 10.90 17.90
CA SER A 398 -13.59 10.55 16.51
C SER A 398 -12.75 11.38 15.54
N GLY A 399 -12.05 10.71 14.64
CA GLY A 399 -11.24 11.32 13.59
C GLY A 399 -11.44 10.63 12.25
N THR A 400 -10.48 10.80 11.36
CA THR A 400 -10.36 10.01 10.12
C THR A 400 -8.98 9.39 10.04
N ARG A 401 -8.87 8.29 9.30
CA ARG A 401 -7.61 7.70 8.89
C ARG A 401 -7.60 7.62 7.37
N HIS A 402 -6.55 8.15 6.76
CA HIS A 402 -6.30 7.97 5.34
C HIS A 402 -5.96 6.51 5.05
N VAL A 403 -6.71 5.89 4.13
CA VAL A 403 -6.46 4.55 3.61
C VAL A 403 -6.56 4.64 2.09
N LEU A 404 -5.43 4.45 1.40
CA LEU A 404 -5.30 4.79 -0.03
C LEU A 404 -5.72 6.26 -0.25
N ASP A 405 -6.65 6.55 -1.16
CA ASP A 405 -7.13 7.91 -1.42
C ASP A 405 -8.41 8.28 -0.63
N LEU A 406 -8.82 7.47 0.36
CA LEU A 406 -10.04 7.71 1.14
C LEU A 406 -9.76 8.07 2.61
N ASP A 407 -10.53 9.02 3.12
CA ASP A 407 -10.67 9.29 4.55
C ASP A 407 -11.71 8.36 5.18
N VAL A 408 -11.23 7.36 5.92
CA VAL A 408 -12.11 6.43 6.64
C VAL A 408 -12.37 6.94 8.04
N PRO A 409 -13.64 7.04 8.50
CA PRO A 409 -13.96 7.43 9.87
C PRO A 409 -13.29 6.53 10.90
N LEU A 410 -12.73 7.14 11.95
CA LEU A 410 -11.99 6.51 13.02
C LEU A 410 -12.66 6.81 14.36
N ILE A 411 -12.85 5.80 15.21
CA ILE A 411 -13.29 5.95 16.60
C ILE A 411 -12.29 5.25 17.51
N THR A 412 -11.73 5.99 18.47
CA THR A 412 -10.79 5.43 19.44
C THR A 412 -11.52 4.95 20.68
N LEU A 413 -11.25 3.71 21.10
CA LEU A 413 -11.80 3.10 22.32
C LEU A 413 -10.67 2.74 23.30
N PRO A 414 -10.67 3.32 24.52
CA PRO A 414 -9.67 2.97 25.52
C PRO A 414 -9.98 1.61 26.16
N VAL A 415 -8.98 0.74 26.19
CA VAL A 415 -9.04 -0.59 26.80
C VAL A 415 -8.84 -0.47 28.31
N MET A 416 -9.88 -0.77 29.10
CA MET A 416 -9.80 -0.75 30.57
C MET A 416 -10.43 -2.03 31.16
N PRO A 417 -9.86 -2.58 32.24
CA PRO A 417 -10.47 -3.68 32.97
C PRO A 417 -11.93 -3.37 33.37
N GLY A 418 -12.83 -4.34 33.20
CA GLY A 418 -14.25 -4.21 33.54
C GLY A 418 -15.12 -3.51 32.48
N ARG A 419 -14.54 -2.98 31.39
CA ARG A 419 -15.32 -2.49 30.24
C ARG A 419 -15.56 -3.61 29.24
N ASN A 420 -16.81 -3.78 28.81
CA ASN A 420 -17.14 -4.68 27.73
C ASN A 420 -16.87 -4.00 26.37
N LEU A 421 -15.73 -4.34 25.76
CA LEU A 421 -15.31 -3.74 24.50
C LEU A 421 -16.25 -4.08 23.34
N ALA A 422 -16.87 -5.26 23.34
CA ALA A 422 -17.84 -5.63 22.31
C ALA A 422 -19.06 -4.70 22.34
N VAL A 423 -19.61 -4.40 23.53
CA VAL A 423 -20.73 -3.44 23.67
C VAL A 423 -20.32 -2.05 23.19
N LEU A 424 -19.12 -1.59 23.54
CA LEU A 424 -18.63 -0.27 23.11
C LEU A 424 -18.42 -0.20 21.59
N THR A 425 -17.87 -1.26 20.99
CA THR A 425 -17.66 -1.38 19.55
C THR A 425 -19.00 -1.40 18.80
N GLU A 426 -19.99 -2.14 19.30
CA GLU A 426 -21.35 -2.13 18.77
C GLU A 426 -22.02 -0.75 18.88
N ALA A 427 -21.85 -0.07 20.02
CA ALA A 427 -22.37 1.28 20.22
C ALA A 427 -21.71 2.30 19.28
N ALA A 428 -20.38 2.24 19.12
CA ALA A 428 -19.63 3.06 18.17
C ALA A 428 -20.09 2.83 16.73
N THR A 429 -20.31 1.58 16.35
CA THR A 429 -20.84 1.19 15.03
C THR A 429 -22.24 1.77 14.80
N ARG A 430 -23.15 1.66 15.79
CA ARG A 430 -24.49 2.27 15.70
C ARG A 430 -24.44 3.79 15.61
N LEU A 431 -23.56 4.43 16.38
CA LEU A 431 -23.36 5.88 16.33
C LEU A 431 -22.90 6.32 14.94
N HIS A 432 -21.94 5.61 14.33
CA HIS A 432 -21.52 5.86 12.96
C HIS A 432 -22.69 5.72 11.97
N ILE A 433 -23.49 4.65 12.06
CA ILE A 433 -24.67 4.46 11.21
C ILE A 433 -25.66 5.63 11.34
N LEU A 434 -25.87 6.15 12.56
CA LEU A 434 -26.73 7.33 12.78
C LEU A 434 -26.15 8.58 12.13
N ARG A 435 -24.85 8.84 12.29
CA ARG A 435 -24.17 10.00 11.68
C ARG A 435 -24.25 9.94 10.15
N THR A 436 -24.07 8.77 9.55
CA THR A 436 -24.21 8.58 8.09
C THR A 436 -25.64 8.81 7.59
N LYS A 437 -26.65 8.66 8.47
CA LYS A 437 -28.05 9.04 8.20
C LYS A 437 -28.36 10.52 8.48
N GLY A 438 -27.35 11.32 8.83
CA GLY A 438 -27.50 12.73 9.18
C GLY A 438 -27.97 12.99 10.62
N ILE A 439 -27.97 11.98 11.49
CA ILE A 439 -28.39 12.11 12.89
C ILE A 439 -27.15 12.17 13.78
N ASP A 440 -26.87 13.32 14.38
CA ASP A 440 -25.80 13.48 15.37
C ASP A 440 -26.37 13.67 16.79
N PRO A 441 -26.34 12.62 17.65
CA PRO A 441 -26.82 12.70 19.02
C PRO A 441 -26.13 13.78 19.86
N ALA A 442 -24.85 14.04 19.65
CA ALA A 442 -24.10 15.05 20.42
C ALA A 442 -24.58 16.46 20.05
N ALA A 443 -24.71 16.76 18.75
CA ALA A 443 -25.27 18.02 18.28
C ALA A 443 -26.71 18.22 18.76
N MET A 444 -27.55 17.17 18.74
CA MET A 444 -28.92 17.23 19.26
C MET A 444 -28.95 17.51 20.76
N PHE A 445 -28.03 16.93 21.54
CA PHE A 445 -27.92 17.19 22.98
C PHE A 445 -27.50 18.63 23.25
N ILE A 446 -26.48 19.14 22.55
CA ILE A 446 -26.03 20.53 22.66
C ILE A 446 -27.15 21.50 22.30
N ALA A 447 -27.84 21.28 21.18
CA ALA A 447 -28.96 22.11 20.75
C ALA A 447 -30.11 22.12 21.78
N ARG A 448 -30.45 20.96 22.37
CA ARG A 448 -31.45 20.88 23.44
C ARG A 448 -31.00 21.63 24.70
N HIS A 449 -29.73 21.54 25.07
CA HIS A 449 -29.19 22.22 26.24
C HIS A 449 -29.17 23.75 26.05
N SER A 450 -28.73 24.24 24.89
CA SER A 450 -28.76 25.67 24.56
C SER A 450 -30.17 26.25 24.59
N ASN A 451 -31.14 25.57 23.98
CA ASN A 451 -32.56 25.98 24.03
C ASN A 451 -33.11 26.05 25.47
N LEU A 452 -32.65 25.17 26.35
CA LEU A 452 -33.09 25.13 27.75
C LEU A 452 -32.47 26.27 28.56
N LEU A 453 -31.23 26.67 28.24
CA LEU A 453 -30.57 27.84 28.84
C LEU A 453 -31.22 29.15 28.36
N GLU A 454 -31.50 29.29 27.08
CA GLU A 454 -32.19 30.48 26.53
C GLU A 454 -33.55 30.70 27.19
N ARG A 455 -34.33 29.62 27.40
CA ARG A 455 -35.63 29.67 28.10
C ARG A 455 -35.54 29.98 29.60
N ARG A 456 -34.34 29.93 30.20
CA ARG A 456 -34.10 30.21 31.63
C ARG A 456 -33.47 31.57 31.89
N THR A 457 -33.17 32.33 30.85
CA THR A 457 -32.70 33.73 30.98
C THR A 457 -33.94 34.62 31.05
N PRO A 458 -34.21 35.30 32.19
CA PRO A 458 -35.37 36.18 32.35
C PRO A 458 -35.30 37.46 31.50
#